data_AF-A7GYS9-F1
#
_entry.id   AF-A7GYS9-F1
#
_cell.length_a   1.000
_cell.length_b   1.000
_cell.length_c   1.000
_cell.angle_alpha   90.00
_cell.angle_beta   90.00
_cell.angle_gamma   90.00
#
_symmetry.space_group_name_H-M   'P 1'
#
loop_
_entity.id
_entity.type
_entity.pdbx_description
1 polymer ?
#
loop_
_entity_poly.entity_id
_entity_poly.type
_entity_poly.pdbx_seq_one_letter_code
_entity_poly.pdbx_strand_id
1 'polypeptide(L)'
;MQIDNQMVLNSYNALDTDIITKKQNFNKTQQDKLLKEQTDAFEAFMIKAVLDIALKDDDKNSLFPKAAGEDIYRSMYNDTMSRALSGGLGFSQLLYDFLKRDS
;
A
#
# COMPACT_ATOMS: atom_id res chain seq x y z
N MET A 1 -15.73 -23.77 54.94
CA MET A 1 -15.41 -23.90 53.50
C MET A 1 -14.66 -22.64 53.08
N GLN A 2 -13.38 -22.74 52.73
CA GLN A 2 -12.67 -21.65 52.06
C GLN A 2 -13.02 -21.77 50.57
N ILE A 3 -13.63 -20.73 50.00
CA ILE A 3 -14.00 -20.72 48.58
C ILE A 3 -12.74 -20.33 47.81
N ASP A 4 -12.24 -21.23 46.96
CA ASP A 4 -11.04 -21.04 46.12
C ASP A 4 -11.29 -19.98 45.02
N ASN A 5 -11.24 -18.71 45.40
CA ASN A 5 -11.39 -17.58 44.47
C ASN A 5 -10.18 -17.40 43.53
N GLN A 6 -9.06 -18.05 43.81
CA GLN A 6 -7.83 -17.97 43.01
C GLN A 6 -8.02 -18.50 41.60
N MET A 7 -8.77 -19.59 41.43
CA MET A 7 -9.02 -20.16 40.11
C MET A 7 -9.89 -19.25 39.24
N VAL A 8 -10.86 -18.58 39.86
CA VAL A 8 -11.74 -17.61 39.22
C VAL A 8 -10.96 -16.34 38.82
N LEU A 9 -10.10 -15.82 39.69
CA LEU A 9 -9.25 -14.68 39.35
C LEU A 9 -8.29 -14.98 38.20
N ASN A 10 -7.73 -16.18 38.15
CA ASN A 10 -6.82 -16.59 37.07
C ASN A 10 -7.54 -16.71 35.72
N SER A 11 -8.79 -17.20 35.70
CA SER A 11 -9.56 -17.27 34.46
C SER A 11 -9.99 -15.89 33.97
N TYR A 12 -10.36 -14.96 34.87
CA TYR A 12 -10.64 -13.57 34.49
C TYR A 12 -9.41 -12.87 33.89
N ASN A 13 -8.25 -13.01 34.53
CA ASN A 13 -7.00 -12.41 34.01
C ASN A 13 -6.60 -12.98 32.64
N ALA A 14 -6.76 -14.29 32.43
CA ALA A 14 -6.48 -14.92 31.14
C ALA A 14 -7.40 -14.40 30.02
N LEU A 15 -8.69 -14.24 30.30
CA LEU A 15 -9.65 -13.68 29.36
C LEU A 15 -9.34 -12.22 29.00
N ASP A 16 -8.98 -11.39 29.99
CA ASP A 16 -8.59 -10.00 29.74
C ASP A 16 -7.31 -9.92 28.88
N THR A 17 -6.32 -10.77 29.14
CA THR A 17 -5.11 -10.82 28.31
C THR A 17 -5.44 -11.21 26.87
N ASP A 18 -6.29 -12.20 26.64
CA ASP A 18 -6.68 -12.65 25.29
C ASP A 18 -7.39 -11.56 24.49
N ILE A 19 -8.24 -10.76 25.16
CA ILE A 19 -8.97 -9.65 24.52
C ILE A 19 -7.99 -8.53 24.12
N ILE A 20 -7.03 -8.20 24.98
CA ILE A 20 -5.99 -7.20 24.68
C ILE A 20 -5.12 -7.67 23.51
N THR A 21 -4.67 -8.92 23.53
CA THR A 21 -3.84 -9.48 22.46
C THR A 21 -4.58 -9.53 21.13
N LYS A 22 -5.87 -9.89 21.11
CA LYS A 22 -6.69 -9.81 19.88
C LYS A 22 -6.84 -8.40 19.35
N LYS A 23 -7.09 -7.40 20.21
CA LYS A 23 -7.17 -5.99 19.80
C LYS A 23 -5.85 -5.48 19.22
N GLN A 24 -4.72 -5.81 19.83
CA GLN A 24 -3.41 -5.41 19.33
C GLN A 24 -3.10 -6.02 17.95
N ASN A 25 -3.38 -7.32 17.77
CA ASN A 25 -3.17 -7.98 16.47
C ASN A 25 -4.10 -7.46 15.37
N PHE A 26 -5.34 -7.11 15.71
CA PHE A 26 -6.28 -6.50 14.77
C PHE A 26 -5.79 -5.12 14.28
N ASN A 27 -5.31 -4.26 15.20
CA ASN A 27 -4.75 -2.96 14.85
C ASN A 27 -3.49 -3.08 13.99
N LYS A 28 -2.60 -4.03 14.30
CA LYS A 28 -1.38 -4.29 13.52
C LYS A 28 -1.70 -4.75 12.10
N THR A 29 -2.71 -5.60 11.94
CA THR A 29 -3.15 -6.09 10.62
C THR A 29 -3.76 -4.97 9.77
N GLN A 30 -4.52 -4.06 10.39
CA GLN A 30 -5.06 -2.89 9.69
C GLN A 30 -3.95 -1.93 9.25
N GLN A 31 -2.97 -1.65 10.13
CA GLN A 31 -1.82 -0.82 9.80
C GLN A 31 -0.97 -1.43 8.68
N ASP A 32 -0.71 -2.74 8.72
CA ASP A 32 0.02 -3.44 7.65
C ASP A 32 -0.69 -3.31 6.29
N LYS A 33 -2.02 -3.40 6.27
CA LYS A 33 -2.81 -3.24 5.04
C LYS A 33 -2.74 -1.81 4.50
N LEU A 34 -2.90 -0.82 5.37
CA LEU A 34 -2.79 0.60 5.02
C LEU A 34 -1.39 0.93 4.51
N LEU A 35 -0.35 0.40 5.16
CA LEU A 35 1.04 0.63 4.75
C LEU A 35 1.29 0.07 3.35
N LYS A 36 0.81 -1.15 3.07
CA LYS A 36 0.93 -1.75 1.73
C LYS A 36 0.23 -0.92 0.65
N GLU A 37 -0.99 -0.44 0.93
CA GLU A 37 -1.75 0.40 0.00
C GLU A 37 -1.02 1.72 -0.31
N GLN A 38 -0.40 2.35 0.69
CA GLN A 38 0.39 3.56 0.50
C GLN A 38 1.66 3.30 -0.32
N THR A 39 2.33 2.17 -0.09
CA THR A 39 3.53 1.81 -0.88
C THR A 39 3.18 1.49 -2.33
N ASP A 40 2.03 0.85 -2.60
CA ASP A 40 1.54 0.60 -3.95
C ASP A 40 1.16 1.93 -4.64
N ALA A 41 0.52 2.85 -3.93
CA ALA A 41 0.19 4.18 -4.46
C ALA A 41 1.44 4.99 -4.83
N PHE A 42 2.49 4.91 -4.01
CA PHE A 42 3.77 5.54 -4.29
C PHE A 42 4.45 4.94 -5.53
N GLU A 43 4.48 3.61 -5.67
CA GLU A 43 5.01 2.96 -6.86
C GLU A 43 4.25 3.37 -8.13
N ALA A 44 2.92 3.46 -8.07
CA ALA A 44 2.10 3.95 -9.18
C ALA A 44 2.47 5.38 -9.59
N PHE A 45 2.68 6.27 -8.61
CA PHE A 45 3.11 7.64 -8.88
C PHE A 45 4.48 7.70 -9.55
N MET A 46 5.43 6.88 -9.09
CA MET A 46 6.76 6.80 -9.66
C MET A 46 6.73 6.26 -11.10
N ILE A 47 6.00 5.17 -11.35
CA ILE A 47 5.81 4.61 -12.69
C ILE A 47 5.20 5.66 -13.62
N LYS A 48 4.18 6.39 -13.15
CA LYS A 48 3.57 7.47 -13.92
C LYS A 48 4.57 8.55 -14.30
N ALA A 49 5.41 8.99 -13.36
CA ALA A 49 6.44 9.99 -13.64
C ALA A 49 7.44 9.50 -14.70
N VAL A 50 7.86 8.23 -14.63
CA VAL A 50 8.76 7.62 -15.63
C VAL A 50 8.06 7.53 -16.99
N LEU A 51 6.80 7.08 -17.04
CA LEU A 51 6.02 6.97 -18.27
C LEU A 51 5.79 8.35 -18.91
N ASP A 52 5.48 9.36 -18.09
CA ASP A 52 5.30 10.74 -18.52
C ASP A 52 6.57 11.33 -19.13
N ILE A 53 7.76 10.93 -18.67
CA ILE A 53 9.05 11.33 -19.27
C ILE A 53 9.29 10.56 -20.57
N ALA A 54 9.16 9.23 -20.55
CA ALA A 54 9.45 8.38 -21.70
C ALA A 54 8.58 8.75 -22.92
N LEU A 55 7.28 8.92 -22.72
CA LEU A 55 6.34 9.24 -23.79
C LEU A 55 6.44 10.71 -24.26
N LYS A 56 6.95 11.62 -23.43
CA LYS A 56 7.23 13.01 -23.86
C LYS A 56 8.40 13.10 -24.82
N ASP A 57 9.33 12.15 -24.81
CA ASP A 57 10.45 12.14 -25.75
C ASP A 57 10.06 11.60 -27.13
N ASP A 58 9.05 10.72 -27.22
CA ASP A 58 8.46 10.29 -28.50
C ASP A 58 7.74 11.46 -29.23
N ASP A 59 7.12 12.38 -28.48
CA ASP A 59 6.46 13.57 -29.03
C ASP A 59 7.41 14.50 -29.82
N LYS A 60 8.71 14.53 -29.47
CA LYS A 60 9.71 15.36 -30.18
C LYS A 60 10.05 14.80 -31.56
N ASN A 61 9.80 13.50 -31.78
CA ASN A 61 10.04 12.79 -33.04
C ASN A 61 8.75 12.47 -33.82
N SER A 62 7.59 12.90 -33.31
CA SER A 62 6.32 12.68 -33.99
C SER A 62 6.22 13.54 -35.24
N LEU A 63 6.11 12.88 -36.40
CA LEU A 63 5.95 13.51 -37.71
C LEU A 63 4.62 14.25 -37.88
N PHE A 64 3.71 14.14 -36.90
CA PHE A 64 2.36 14.69 -36.96
C PHE A 64 2.18 15.79 -35.89
N PRO A 65 1.51 16.91 -36.24
CA PRO A 65 1.19 17.94 -35.26
C PRO A 65 0.24 17.40 -34.18
N LYS A 66 0.50 17.75 -32.92
CA LYS A 66 -0.29 17.32 -31.76
C LYS A 66 -1.78 17.55 -31.97
N ALA A 67 -2.57 16.49 -31.85
CA ALA A 67 -4.02 16.60 -31.99
C ALA A 67 -4.63 17.22 -30.72
N ALA A 68 -5.62 18.10 -30.88
CA ALA A 68 -6.32 18.68 -29.73
C ALA A 68 -6.96 17.58 -28.87
N GLY A 69 -6.55 17.46 -27.61
CA GLY A 69 -7.04 16.44 -26.66
C GLY A 69 -6.15 15.20 -26.51
N GLU A 70 -5.08 15.06 -27.30
CA GLU A 70 -4.10 13.96 -27.18
C GLU A 70 -3.45 13.90 -25.79
N ASP A 71 -3.13 15.06 -25.21
CA ASP A 71 -2.58 15.16 -23.85
C ASP A 71 -3.55 14.62 -22.78
N ILE A 72 -4.87 14.75 -23.01
CA ILE A 72 -5.89 14.26 -22.08
C ILE A 72 -5.95 12.73 -22.15
N TYR A 73 -6.04 12.16 -23.36
CA TYR A 73 -6.07 10.70 -23.51
C TYR A 73 -4.78 10.05 -23.02
N ARG A 74 -3.63 10.68 -23.27
CA ARG A 74 -2.33 10.18 -22.80
C ARG A 74 -2.23 10.22 -21.29
N SER A 75 -2.66 11.29 -20.63
CA SER A 75 -2.65 11.35 -19.16
C SER A 75 -3.57 10.30 -18.54
N MET A 76 -4.76 10.07 -19.10
CA MET A 76 -5.64 8.98 -18.66
C MET A 76 -5.02 7.60 -18.89
N TYR A 77 -4.42 7.36 -20.06
CA TYR A 77 -3.74 6.10 -20.36
C TYR A 77 -2.60 5.86 -19.37
N ASN A 78 -1.74 6.86 -19.15
CA ASN A 78 -0.62 6.77 -18.21
C ASN A 78 -1.11 6.51 -16.79
N ASP A 79 -2.18 7.16 -16.34
CA ASP A 79 -2.78 6.90 -15.03
C ASP A 79 -3.28 5.45 -14.89
N THR A 80 -4.00 4.94 -15.89
CA THR A 80 -4.51 3.56 -15.86
C THR A 80 -3.39 2.53 -15.90
N MET A 81 -2.40 2.74 -16.77
CA MET A 81 -1.27 1.85 -16.95
C MET A 81 -0.37 1.83 -15.71
N SER A 82 -0.11 3.00 -15.11
CA SER A 82 0.73 3.09 -13.91
C SER A 82 0.08 2.42 -12.70
N ARG A 83 -1.25 2.49 -12.58
CA ARG A 83 -1.99 1.73 -11.56
C ARG A 83 -2.00 0.23 -11.83
N ALA A 84 -2.09 -0.19 -13.09
CA ALA A 84 -2.07 -1.60 -13.46
C ALA A 84 -0.68 -2.24 -13.28
N LEU A 85 0.39 -1.47 -13.48
CA LEU A 85 1.78 -1.91 -13.29
C LEU A 85 2.26 -1.80 -11.84
N SER A 86 1.61 -0.95 -11.03
CA SER A 86 1.88 -0.86 -9.59
C SER A 86 1.60 -2.19 -8.88
N GLY A 87 2.47 -2.56 -7.96
CA GLY A 87 2.49 -3.85 -7.28
C GLY A 87 3.14 -4.98 -8.10
N GLY A 88 3.32 -4.81 -9.42
CA GLY A 88 3.92 -5.81 -10.30
C GLY A 88 5.43 -5.70 -10.48
N LEU A 89 6.00 -4.50 -10.32
CA LEU A 89 7.45 -4.27 -10.49
C LEU A 89 8.25 -4.57 -9.21
N GLY A 90 7.59 -4.72 -8.06
CA GLY A 90 8.20 -5.14 -6.81
C GLY A 90 8.85 -4.02 -6.00
N PHE A 91 8.79 -2.76 -6.44
CA PHE A 91 9.29 -1.64 -5.65
C PHE A 91 8.38 -1.33 -4.46
N SER A 92 7.06 -1.53 -4.60
CA SER A 92 6.14 -1.37 -3.46
C SER A 92 6.43 -2.38 -2.37
N GLN A 93 6.69 -3.65 -2.74
CA GLN A 93 7.03 -4.71 -1.79
C GLN A 93 8.37 -4.45 -1.10
N LEU A 94 9.39 -4.03 -1.86
CA LEU A 94 10.69 -3.65 -1.29
C LEU A 94 10.55 -2.51 -0.27
N LEU A 95 9.80 -1.46 -0.61
CA LEU A 95 9.56 -0.32 0.27
C LEU A 95 8.73 -0.72 1.49
N TYR A 96 7.71 -1.55 1.31
CA TYR A 96 6.89 -2.09 2.39
C TYR A 96 7.74 -2.88 3.38
N ASP A 97 8.59 -3.79 2.87
CA ASP A 97 9.48 -4.61 3.70
C ASP A 97 10.54 -3.77 4.42
N PHE A 98 11.06 -2.73 3.74
CA PHE A 98 11.97 -1.76 4.35
C PHE A 98 11.30 -1.01 5.53
N LEU A 99 10.12 -0.42 5.29
CA LEU A 99 9.38 0.31 6.31
C LEU A 99 8.95 -0.58 7.47
N LYS A 100 8.59 -1.84 7.19
CA LYS A 100 8.21 -2.82 8.21
C LYS A 100 9.39 -3.30 9.05
N ARG A 101 10.58 -3.42 8.46
CA ARG A 101 11.80 -3.79 9.19
C ARG A 101 12.25 -2.69 10.14
N ASP A 102 12.09 -1.44 9.73
CA ASP A 102 12.56 -0.27 10.47
C ASP A 102 11.45 0.39 11.33
N SER A 103 10.26 -0.22 11.43
CA SER A 103 9.11 0.20 12.28
C SER A 103 9.05 -0.51 13.63
#